data_AF-A0A4Y2V1S9-F1
#
_entry.id   AF-A0A4Y2V1S9-F1
#
_cell.length_a   1.000
_cell.length_b   1.000
_cell.length_c   1.000
_cell.angle_alpha   90.00
_cell.angle_beta   90.00
_cell.angle_gamma   90.00
#
_symmetry.space_group_name_H-M   'P 1'
#
loop_
_entity.id
_entity.type
_entity.pdbx_description
1 polymer ?
#
loop_
_entity_poly.entity_id
_entity_poly.type
_entity_poly.pdbx_seq_one_letter_code
_entity_poly.pdbx_strand_id
1 'polypeptide(L)'
;MFNFYRRFLPKAAHLLSPLIKFLEGHTKKKKSIRPTKKSESSLQWSKEAEKAFLDPKKALAEATLLKHPIPGAPLNLWTDASLFAIGSSLNQLSNETWEPIAFFSRKLSKVKQIGQPMTEQNAVPYPRTRDQIGH
;
A
#
# COMPACT_ATOMS: atom_id res chain seq x y z
N MET A 1 -4.76 0.09 1.94
CA MET A 1 -3.76 0.83 1.12
C MET A 1 -3.20 2.04 1.85
N PHE A 2 -3.97 3.09 2.16
CA PHE A 2 -3.45 4.35 2.77
C PHE A 2 -2.59 4.16 4.02
N ASN A 3 -2.90 3.12 4.80
CA ASN A 3 -2.16 2.77 6.01
C ASN A 3 -0.66 2.53 5.74
N PHE A 4 -0.31 1.84 4.64
CA PHE A 4 1.09 1.59 4.29
C PHE A 4 1.82 2.88 3.89
N TYR A 5 1.15 3.75 3.12
CA TYR A 5 1.74 4.99 2.61
C TYR A 5 1.65 6.20 3.55
N ARG A 6 1.16 6.01 4.80
CA ARG A 6 0.86 7.13 5.71
C ARG A 6 2.05 8.03 6.02
N ARG A 7 3.28 7.52 5.93
CA ARG A 7 4.52 8.27 6.22
C ARG A 7 4.78 9.39 5.21
N PHE A 8 4.21 9.28 4.01
CA PHE A 8 4.32 10.27 2.93
C PHE A 8 3.19 11.30 2.95
N LEU A 9 2.18 11.11 3.82
CA LEU A 9 1.03 11.99 3.91
C LEU A 9 1.18 12.93 5.12
N PRO A 10 1.28 14.25 4.92
CA PRO A 10 1.30 15.19 6.03
C PRO A 10 -0.03 15.08 6.80
N LYS A 11 0.06 14.98 8.13
CA LYS A 11 -1.11 14.86 9.02
C LYS A 11 -2.06 13.71 8.62
N ALA A 12 -1.50 12.56 8.19
CA ALA A 12 -2.26 11.41 7.69
C ALA A 12 -3.47 11.00 8.56
N ALA A 13 -3.33 11.03 9.88
CA ALA A 13 -4.42 10.71 10.80
C ALA A 13 -5.61 11.67 10.68
N HIS A 14 -5.34 12.97 10.55
CA HIS A 14 -6.37 13.98 10.34
C HIS A 14 -7.04 13.80 8.97
N LEU A 15 -6.22 13.57 7.95
CA LEU A 15 -6.67 13.39 6.58
C LEU A 15 -7.55 12.14 6.41
N LEU A 16 -7.24 11.05 7.10
CA LEU A 16 -8.00 9.79 7.07
C LEU A 16 -9.17 9.75 8.06
N SER A 17 -9.23 10.69 9.02
CA SER A 17 -10.25 10.71 10.08
C SER A 17 -11.70 10.68 9.54
N PRO A 18 -12.08 11.47 8.51
CA PRO A 18 -13.43 11.41 7.93
C PRO A 18 -13.77 10.03 7.37
N LEU A 19 -12.81 9.39 6.70
CA LEU A 19 -12.99 8.05 6.12
C LEU A 19 -13.13 6.98 7.20
N ILE A 20 -12.32 7.05 8.26
CA ILE A 20 -12.40 6.12 9.39
C ILE A 20 -13.76 6.25 10.10
N LYS A 21 -14.21 7.47 10.40
CA LYS A 21 -15.51 7.73 11.01
C LYS A 21 -16.67 7.21 10.16
N PHE A 22 -16.59 7.42 8.85
CA PHE A 22 -17.56 6.88 7.90
C PHE A 22 -17.64 5.35 7.98
N LEU A 23 -16.50 4.65 8.06
CA LEU A 23 -16.46 3.18 8.17
C LEU A 23 -16.94 2.67 9.54
N GLU A 24 -16.60 3.35 10.64
CA GLU A 24 -17.00 2.97 12.00
C GLU A 24 -18.51 2.98 12.23
N GLY A 25 -19.23 3.91 11.59
CA GLY A 25 -20.69 3.95 11.64
C GLY A 25 -21.37 2.69 11.09
N HIS A 26 -20.68 1.95 10.22
CA HIS A 26 -21.20 0.73 9.58
C HIS A 26 -20.72 -0.57 10.22
N THR A 27 -19.58 -0.59 10.91
CA THR A 27 -19.04 -1.81 11.56
C THR A 27 -19.69 -2.11 12.91
N LYS A 28 -20.16 -1.08 13.63
CA LYS A 28 -20.78 -1.24 14.98
C LYS A 28 -22.09 -2.03 14.97
N LYS A 29 -22.81 -2.13 13.85
CA LYS A 29 -24.06 -2.91 13.72
C LYS A 29 -23.85 -4.43 13.63
N LYS A 30 -22.62 -4.92 13.45
CA LYS A 30 -22.31 -6.36 13.30
C LYS A 30 -21.97 -7.09 14.61
N LYS A 31 -21.93 -6.41 15.76
CA LYS A 31 -21.60 -7.01 17.08
C LYS A 31 -22.79 -7.62 17.84
N SER A 32 -23.89 -7.96 17.17
CA SER A 32 -24.95 -8.78 17.81
C SER A 32 -24.49 -10.24 17.87
N ILE A 33 -24.46 -10.82 19.07
CA ILE A 33 -24.06 -12.21 19.36
C ILE A 33 -25.07 -13.22 18.77
N ARG A 34 -26.25 -12.76 18.33
CA ARG A 34 -27.26 -13.59 17.65
C ARG A 34 -27.27 -13.25 16.16
N PRO A 35 -27.15 -14.23 15.24
CA PRO A 35 -27.24 -13.98 13.80
C PRO A 35 -28.72 -13.79 13.42
N THR A 36 -29.35 -12.74 13.91
CA THR A 36 -30.66 -12.30 13.44
C THR A 36 -30.44 -11.56 12.13
N LYS A 37 -30.94 -12.15 11.02
CA LYS A 37 -31.12 -11.57 9.66
C LYS A 37 -30.08 -10.49 9.30
N LYS A 38 -29.16 -10.80 8.36
CA LYS A 38 -28.32 -9.81 7.66
C LYS A 38 -29.15 -8.55 7.34
N SER A 39 -29.08 -7.53 8.20
CA SER A 39 -29.51 -6.21 7.81
C SER A 39 -28.35 -5.71 6.98
N GLU A 40 -28.52 -5.84 5.67
CA GLU A 40 -27.71 -5.20 4.65
C GLU A 40 -27.92 -3.70 4.81
N SER A 41 -27.39 -3.10 5.88
CA SER A 41 -27.36 -1.65 6.01
C SER A 41 -26.36 -1.18 4.97
N SER A 42 -26.87 -0.91 3.77
CA SER A 42 -26.08 -0.44 2.66
C SER A 42 -25.34 0.81 3.11
N LEU A 43 -24.03 0.79 2.88
CA LEU A 43 -23.16 1.91 3.16
C LEU A 43 -23.52 3.01 2.16
N GLN A 44 -24.24 4.03 2.63
CA GLN A 44 -24.75 5.09 1.77
C GLN A 44 -23.58 5.96 1.32
N TRP A 45 -23.26 5.90 0.04
CA TRP A 45 -22.16 6.66 -0.55
C TRP A 45 -22.59 8.10 -0.79
N SER A 46 -22.38 8.96 0.21
CA SER A 46 -22.68 10.39 0.12
C SER A 46 -21.53 11.18 -0.52
N LYS A 47 -21.77 12.47 -0.82
CA LYS A 47 -20.71 13.37 -1.32
C LYS A 47 -19.58 13.53 -0.30
N GLU A 48 -19.91 13.51 0.99
CA GLU A 48 -18.95 13.58 2.09
C GLU A 48 -18.09 12.30 2.14
N ALA A 49 -18.71 11.14 1.92
CA ALA A 49 -17.99 9.86 1.83
C ALA A 49 -17.04 9.82 0.62
N GLU A 50 -17.51 10.31 -0.53
CA GLU A 50 -16.69 10.45 -1.72
C GLU A 50 -15.50 11.38 -1.48
N LYS A 51 -15.73 12.56 -0.89
CA LYS A 51 -14.66 13.49 -0.52
C LYS A 51 -13.67 12.86 0.46
N ALA A 52 -14.16 12.20 1.51
CA ALA A 52 -13.33 11.49 2.49
C ALA A 52 -12.47 10.39 1.86
N PHE A 53 -12.90 9.80 0.74
CA PHE A 53 -12.13 8.80 0.00
C PHE A 53 -11.17 9.40 -1.03
N LEU A 54 -11.56 10.49 -1.69
CA LEU A 54 -10.78 11.14 -2.74
C LEU A 54 -9.64 12.00 -2.20
N ASP A 55 -9.85 12.73 -1.09
CA ASP A 55 -8.83 13.61 -0.52
C ASP A 55 -7.52 12.85 -0.18
N PRO A 56 -7.56 11.67 0.48
CA PRO A 56 -6.35 10.87 0.68
C PRO A 56 -5.68 10.36 -0.59
N LYS A 57 -6.45 10.10 -1.65
CA LYS A 57 -5.87 9.70 -2.94
C LYS A 57 -5.12 10.85 -3.59
N LYS A 58 -5.70 12.05 -3.58
CA LYS A 58 -5.07 13.25 -4.15
C LYS A 58 -3.77 13.58 -3.42
N ALA A 59 -3.81 13.63 -2.09
CA ALA A 59 -2.62 13.90 -1.29
C ALA A 59 -1.51 12.85 -1.54
N LEU A 60 -1.87 11.58 -1.76
CA LEU A 60 -0.90 10.55 -2.09
C LEU A 60 -0.28 10.75 -3.48
N ALA A 61 -1.09 11.09 -4.48
CA ALA A 61 -0.59 11.37 -5.83
C ALA A 61 0.34 12.60 -5.85
N GLU A 62 -0.03 13.65 -5.12
CA GLU A 62 0.78 14.86 -4.94
C GLU A 62 2.12 14.55 -4.28
N ALA A 63 2.15 13.69 -3.26
CA ALA A 63 3.39 13.29 -2.59
C ALA A 63 4.45 12.72 -3.55
N THR A 64 4.02 11.98 -4.58
CA THR A 64 4.92 11.47 -5.64
C THR A 64 5.22 12.47 -6.75
N LEU A 65 4.24 13.30 -7.13
CA LEU A 65 4.43 14.29 -8.20
C LEU A 65 5.43 15.38 -7.83
N LEU A 66 5.57 15.68 -6.54
CA LEU A 66 6.48 16.70 -6.05
C LEU A 66 7.97 16.30 -6.13
N LYS A 67 8.29 15.03 -6.39
CA LYS A 67 9.65 14.48 -6.25
C LYS A 67 10.11 13.83 -7.55
N HIS A 68 10.82 14.60 -8.36
CA HIS A 68 11.45 14.10 -9.58
C HIS A 68 12.61 13.14 -9.26
N PRO A 69 12.79 12.06 -10.05
CA PRO A 69 13.94 11.19 -9.93
C PRO A 69 15.26 11.97 -10.04
N ILE A 70 16.15 11.80 -9.06
CA ILE A 70 17.50 12.37 -9.08
C ILE A 70 18.46 11.30 -9.63
N PRO A 71 19.13 11.54 -10.78
CA PRO A 71 20.09 10.58 -11.32
C PRO A 71 21.20 10.27 -10.31
N GLY A 72 21.47 8.98 -10.08
CA GLY A 72 22.52 8.52 -9.18
C GLY A 72 22.19 8.60 -7.68
N ALA A 73 21.02 9.12 -7.29
CA ALA A 73 20.60 9.09 -5.90
C ALA A 73 20.38 7.65 -5.42
N PRO A 74 20.78 7.30 -4.19
CA PRO A 74 20.46 6.00 -3.60
C PRO A 74 18.95 5.75 -3.60
N LEU A 75 18.56 4.54 -4.01
CA LEU A 75 17.17 4.11 -4.07
C LEU A 75 16.86 3.09 -2.98
N ASN A 76 15.63 3.10 -2.49
CA ASN A 76 15.11 2.13 -1.52
C ASN A 76 13.69 1.71 -1.89
N LEU A 77 13.44 0.41 -1.86
CA LEU A 77 12.12 -0.17 -2.14
C LEU A 77 11.50 -0.65 -0.83
N TRP A 78 10.37 -0.05 -0.45
CA TRP A 78 9.56 -0.54 0.67
C TRP A 78 8.43 -1.40 0.13
N THR A 79 8.20 -2.56 0.73
CA THR A 79 7.16 -3.49 0.30
C THR A 79 6.32 -3.95 1.50
N ASP A 80 5.03 -4.13 1.27
CA ASP A 80 4.11 -4.79 2.19
C ASP A 80 3.20 -5.70 1.39
N ALA A 81 3.00 -6.91 1.88
CA ALA A 81 2.21 -7.91 1.22
C ALA A 81 1.23 -8.54 2.19
N SER A 82 0.00 -8.70 1.72
CA SER A 82 -1.02 -9.53 2.35
C SER A 82 -1.30 -10.73 1.46
N LEU A 83 -2.08 -11.67 1.98
CA LEU A 83 -2.60 -12.80 1.20
C LEU A 83 -3.33 -12.36 -0.08
N PHE A 84 -3.84 -11.13 -0.14
CA PHE A 84 -4.71 -10.67 -1.23
C PHE A 84 -4.03 -9.70 -2.20
N ALA A 85 -3.00 -8.99 -1.76
CA ALA A 85 -2.39 -7.90 -2.52
C ALA A 85 -0.99 -7.58 -2.02
N ILE A 86 -0.18 -7.06 -2.93
CA ILE A 86 1.15 -6.49 -2.68
C ILE A 86 1.07 -4.98 -2.91
N GLY A 87 1.70 -4.20 -2.05
CA GLY A 87 1.97 -2.78 -2.22
C GLY A 87 3.46 -2.48 -2.06
N SER A 88 3.95 -1.46 -2.77
CA SER A 88 5.32 -0.99 -2.61
C SER A 88 5.48 0.50 -2.91
N SER A 89 6.49 1.12 -2.30
CA SER A 89 6.96 2.46 -2.66
C SER A 89 8.43 2.41 -3.08
N LEU A 90 8.72 3.01 -4.23
CA LEU A 90 10.08 3.31 -4.64
C LEU A 90 10.42 4.69 -4.09
N ASN A 91 11.52 4.77 -3.35
CA ASN A 91 11.95 5.97 -2.66
C ASN A 91 13.39 6.31 -3.08
N GLN A 92 13.72 7.59 -3.13
CA GLN A 92 15.08 8.08 -3.32
C GLN A 92 15.56 8.81 -2.06
N LEU A 93 16.86 8.80 -1.82
CA LEU A 93 17.46 9.58 -0.74
C LEU A 93 17.78 10.99 -1.24
N SER A 94 17.23 12.00 -0.57
CA SER A 94 17.44 13.42 -0.88
C SER A 94 17.53 14.19 0.43
N ASN A 95 18.58 14.99 0.63
CA ASN A 95 18.81 15.76 1.86
C ASN A 95 18.60 14.90 3.13
N GLU A 96 19.24 13.72 3.17
CA GLU A 96 19.17 12.76 4.28
C GLU A 96 17.77 12.18 4.58
N THR A 97 16.78 12.45 3.72
CA THR A 97 15.40 12.00 3.88
C THR A 97 14.99 11.09 2.72
N TRP A 98 14.27 10.02 3.03
CA TRP A 98 13.67 9.14 2.01
C TRP A 98 12.38 9.74 1.48
N GLU A 99 12.35 9.99 0.17
CA GLU A 99 11.24 10.62 -0.54
C GLU A 99 10.65 9.66 -1.57
N PRO A 100 9.31 9.49 -1.64
CA PRO A 100 8.69 8.57 -2.59
C PRO A 100 8.71 9.17 -4.00
N ILE A 101 9.10 8.36 -4.98
CA ILE A 101 9.09 8.75 -6.40
C ILE A 101 8.12 7.90 -7.24
N ALA A 102 7.72 6.73 -6.72
CA ALA A 102 6.71 5.90 -7.34
C ALA A 102 5.99 5.02 -6.31
N PHE A 103 4.71 4.72 -6.57
CA PHE A 103 3.94 3.74 -5.83
C PHE A 103 3.49 2.61 -6.75
N PHE A 104 3.48 1.40 -6.23
CA PHE A 104 2.98 0.22 -6.93
C PHE A 104 2.02 -0.56 -6.04
N SER A 105 0.98 -1.12 -6.65
CA SER A 105 0.02 -1.97 -5.95
C SER A 105 -0.57 -2.97 -6.92
N ARG A 106 -0.64 -4.24 -6.51
CA ARG A 106 -1.18 -5.32 -7.34
C ARG A 106 -1.98 -6.30 -6.49
N LYS A 107 -3.20 -6.61 -6.94
CA LYS A 107 -4.01 -7.70 -6.40
C LYS A 107 -3.43 -9.04 -6.83
N LEU A 108 -3.32 -9.99 -5.91
CA LEU A 108 -2.88 -11.36 -6.21
C LEU A 108 -4.05 -12.16 -6.79
N SER A 109 -3.81 -12.91 -7.88
CA SER A 109 -4.76 -13.87 -8.44
C SER A 109 -4.89 -15.08 -7.52
N LYS A 110 -6.02 -15.80 -7.54
CA LYS A 110 -6.30 -16.95 -6.65
C LYS A 110 -5.15 -17.97 -6.57
N VAL A 111 -4.47 -18.23 -7.69
CA VAL A 111 -3.30 -19.13 -7.80
C VAL A 111 -2.10 -18.65 -6.97
N LYS A 112 -1.95 -17.34 -6.78
CA LYS A 112 -0.90 -16.73 -5.94
C LYS A 112 -1.33 -16.52 -4.48
N GLN A 113 -2.61 -16.71 -4.15
CA GLN A 113 -3.16 -16.58 -2.79
C GLN A 113 -3.08 -17.88 -1.99
N ILE A 114 -3.02 -19.02 -2.70
CA ILE A 114 -2.98 -20.36 -2.11
C ILE A 114 -1.72 -21.05 -2.65
N GLY A 115 -0.66 -21.15 -1.83
CA GLY A 115 0.35 -22.18 -2.05
C GLY A 115 1.79 -21.78 -2.39
N GLN A 116 2.28 -20.57 -2.09
CA GLN A 116 3.73 -20.36 -2.07
C GLN A 116 4.19 -19.82 -0.69
N PRO A 117 5.00 -20.58 0.07
CA PRO A 117 5.69 -20.01 1.23
C PRO A 117 6.62 -18.88 0.75
N MET A 118 6.73 -17.84 1.57
CA MET A 118 7.40 -16.56 1.25
C MET A 118 8.91 -16.70 0.92
N THR A 119 9.46 -17.90 0.99
CA THR A 119 10.86 -18.25 0.73
C THR A 119 11.23 -18.28 -0.75
N GLU A 120 10.30 -18.50 -1.68
CA GLU A 120 10.65 -18.70 -3.10
C GLU A 120 10.63 -17.43 -3.97
N GLN A 121 10.06 -16.31 -3.51
CA GLN A 121 10.02 -15.07 -4.31
C GLN A 121 11.28 -14.20 -4.24
N ASN A 122 12.28 -14.59 -3.43
CA ASN A 122 13.57 -13.88 -3.32
C ASN A 122 14.75 -14.57 -4.02
N ALA A 123 14.53 -15.66 -4.76
CA ALA A 123 15.60 -16.30 -5.54
C ALA A 123 15.70 -15.68 -6.93
N VAL A 124 16.32 -14.51 -7.05
CA VAL A 124 16.99 -14.13 -8.30
C VAL A 124 18.36 -14.81 -8.26
N PRO A 125 18.64 -15.84 -9.08
CA PRO A 125 19.96 -16.43 -9.08
C PRO A 125 20.93 -15.41 -9.69
N TYR A 126 21.84 -14.88 -8.88
CA TYR A 126 23.00 -14.18 -9.40
C TYR A 126 23.78 -15.14 -10.31
N PRO A 127 24.09 -14.78 -11.57
CA PRO A 127 24.96 -15.59 -12.40
C PRO A 127 26.35 -15.61 -11.74
N ARG A 128 26.74 -16.77 -11.21
CA ARG A 128 28.09 -17.01 -10.73
C ARG A 128 28.97 -17.09 -11.99
N THR A 129 29.67 -16.02 -12.33
CA THR A 129 30.76 -16.05 -13.30
C THR A 129 31.77 -17.07 -12.81
N ARG A 130 31.89 -18.19 -13.53
CA ARG A 130 32.96 -19.14 -13.31
C ARG A 130 34.10 -18.69 -14.21
N ASP A 131 35.00 -17.91 -13.61
CA ASP A 131 36.28 -17.59 -14.22
C ASP A 131 37.04 -18.89 -14.53
N GLN A 132 37.65 -18.88 -15.71
CA GLN A 132 38.64 -19.85 -16.13
C GLN A 132 39.84 -19.79 -15.20
N ILE A 133 40.33 -20.94 -14.72
CA ILE A 133 41.75 -21.16 -14.44
C ILE A 133 42.06 -22.59 -14.89
N GLY A 134 42.97 -22.71 -15.85
CA GLY A 134 43.42 -23.98 -16.42
C GLY A 134 44.38 -24.75 -15.54
N HIS A 135 44.57 -26.02 -15.90
CA HIS A 135 45.86 -26.66 -16.17
C HIS A 135 45.58 -27.91 -17.02
#